data_AF-A0A8T6QZQ5-F1
#
_entry.id   AF-A0A8T6QZQ5-F1
#
_cell.length_a   1.000
_cell.length_b   1.000
_cell.length_c   1.000
_cell.angle_alpha   90.00
_cell.angle_beta   90.00
_cell.angle_gamma   90.00
#
_symmetry.space_group_name_H-M   'P 1'
#
loop_
_entity.id
_entity.type
_entity.pdbx_description
1 polymer ?
#
loop_
_entity_poly.entity_id
_entity_poly.type
_entity_poly.pdbx_seq_one_letter_code
_entity_poly.pdbx_strand_id
1 'polypeptide(L)'
;MRLSDVRRLIEERELLALRVGERRVVAVPAGFLDDEGVIPALRGTFTVLADGGMDDTEIVRWLHTPDGTLPVPGTPLDAIRAGFKTEVRRRAMEEAF
;
A
#
# COMPACT_ATOMS: atom_id res chain seq x y z
N MET A 1 -11.14 9.84 -14.20
CA MET A 1 -10.27 10.45 -13.18
C MET A 1 -9.34 11.45 -13.87
N ARG A 2 -9.23 12.68 -13.36
CA ARG A 2 -8.28 13.70 -13.84
C ARG A 2 -6.97 13.56 -13.08
N LEU A 3 -5.88 14.11 -13.63
CA LEU A 3 -4.57 14.09 -12.96
C LEU A 3 -4.59 14.81 -11.60
N SER A 4 -5.40 15.87 -11.47
CA SER A 4 -5.63 16.57 -10.20
C SER A 4 -6.19 15.65 -9.11
N ASP A 5 -7.08 14.74 -9.49
CA ASP A 5 -7.74 13.83 -8.55
C ASP A 5 -6.72 12.83 -8.00
N VAL A 6 -5.83 12.31 -8.86
CA VAL A 6 -4.74 11.41 -8.45
C VAL A 6 -3.77 12.11 -7.50
N ARG A 7 -3.43 13.37 -7.77
CA ARG A 7 -2.55 14.16 -6.89
C ARG A 7 -3.17 14.33 -5.50
N ARG A 8 -4.48 14.63 -5.45
CA ARG A 8 -5.21 14.72 -4.19
C ARG A 8 -5.20 13.39 -3.42
N LEU A 9 -5.41 12.26 -4.10
CA LEU A 9 -5.34 10.93 -3.47
C LEU A 9 -3.95 10.63 -2.86
N ILE A 10 -2.88 11.10 -3.52
CA ILE A 10 -1.52 10.98 -3.00
C ILE A 10 -1.30 11.89 -1.79
N GLU A 11 -1.76 13.15 -1.87
CA GLU A 11 -1.67 14.13 -0.77
C GLU A 11 -2.45 13.65 0.48
N GLU A 12 -3.61 13.02 0.28
CA GLU A 12 -4.44 12.46 1.35
C GLU A 12 -3.96 11.07 1.85
N ARG A 13 -2.86 10.56 1.28
CA ARG A 13 -2.31 9.21 1.52
C ARG A 13 -3.35 8.08 1.33
N GLU A 14 -4.34 8.30 0.46
CA GLU A 14 -5.22 7.22 -0.03
C GLU A 14 -4.49 6.35 -1.06
N LEU A 15 -3.41 6.89 -1.64
CA LEU A 15 -2.57 6.24 -2.62
C LEU A 15 -1.11 6.60 -2.35
N LEU A 16 -0.21 5.62 -2.22
CA LEU A 16 1.23 5.90 -2.16
C LEU A 16 1.85 5.90 -3.56
N ALA A 17 2.86 6.74 -3.74
CA ALA A 17 3.60 6.86 -4.98
C ALA A 17 5.10 6.95 -4.72
N LEU A 18 5.89 6.37 -5.62
CA LEU A 18 7.35 6.38 -5.56
C LEU A 18 7.93 7.28 -6.66
N ARG A 19 9.19 7.68 -6.48
CA ARG A 19 9.97 8.40 -7.48
C ARG A 19 10.89 7.41 -8.19
N VAL A 20 10.61 7.14 -9.46
CA VAL A 20 11.30 6.07 -10.22
C VAL A 20 12.17 6.64 -11.35
N GLY A 21 13.33 6.01 -11.56
CA GLY A 21 14.28 6.33 -12.62
C GLY A 21 15.05 7.63 -12.42
N GLU A 22 15.97 7.92 -13.34
CA GLU A 22 16.86 9.10 -13.28
C GLU A 22 16.08 10.42 -13.22
N ARG A 23 14.93 10.49 -13.91
CA ARG A 23 14.07 11.68 -13.94
C ARG A 23 13.11 11.79 -12.74
N ARG A 24 13.18 10.86 -11.77
CA ARG A 24 12.35 10.86 -10.55
C ARG A 24 10.85 11.05 -10.84
N VAL A 25 10.34 10.30 -11.80
CA VAL A 25 8.92 10.37 -12.19
C VAL A 25 8.07 9.82 -11.06
N VAL A 26 6.95 10.49 -10.74
CA VAL A 26 5.96 9.96 -9.79
C VAL A 26 5.28 8.75 -10.42
N ALA A 27 5.40 7.60 -9.78
CA ALA A 27 4.78 6.36 -10.22
C ALA A 27 3.97 5.75 -9.08
N VAL A 28 2.75 5.32 -9.38
CA VAL A 28 1.88 4.57 -8.46
C VAL A 28 2.02 3.08 -8.79
N PRO A 29 2.21 2.20 -7.80
CA PRO A 29 2.17 0.76 -8.03
C PRO A 29 0.81 0.33 -8.62
N ALA A 30 0.83 -0.37 -9.76
CA ALA A 30 -0.39 -0.84 -10.42
C ALA A 30 -1.25 -1.71 -9.49
N GLY A 31 -0.59 -2.43 -8.57
CA GLY A 31 -1.24 -3.25 -7.55
C GLY A 31 -2.14 -2.48 -6.56
N PHE A 32 -2.12 -1.15 -6.54
CA PHE A 32 -3.05 -0.38 -5.69
C PHE A 32 -4.41 -0.11 -6.32
N LEU A 33 -4.62 -0.56 -7.57
CA LEU A 33 -5.85 -0.38 -8.31
C LEU A 33 -6.49 -1.72 -8.72
N ASP A 34 -7.82 -1.77 -8.73
CA ASP A 34 -8.64 -2.84 -9.30
C ASP A 34 -9.59 -2.28 -10.36
N ASP A 35 -10.57 -3.09 -10.79
CA ASP A 35 -11.56 -2.71 -11.80
C ASP A 35 -12.48 -1.56 -11.33
N GLU A 36 -12.57 -1.33 -10.03
CA GLU A 36 -13.41 -0.30 -9.40
C GLU A 36 -12.61 0.97 -9.08
N GLY A 37 -11.28 0.89 -9.05
CA GLY A 37 -10.38 2.03 -8.89
C GLY A 37 -9.35 1.80 -7.79
N VAL A 38 -9.10 2.81 -6.96
CA VAL A 38 -8.15 2.68 -5.84
C VAL A 38 -8.75 1.79 -4.75
N ILE A 39 -7.97 0.82 -4.28
CA ILE A 39 -8.40 -0.12 -3.23
C ILE A 39 -8.50 0.62 -1.88
N PRO A 40 -9.72 0.89 -1.35
CA PRO A 40 -9.86 1.74 -0.16
C PRO A 40 -9.27 1.11 1.10
N ALA A 41 -9.16 -0.22 1.12
CA ALA A 41 -8.61 -0.97 2.25
C ALA A 41 -7.13 -0.67 2.52
N LEU A 42 -6.38 -0.18 1.53
CA LEU A 42 -4.95 0.11 1.65
C LEU A 42 -4.64 1.25 2.61
N ARG A 43 -5.47 2.31 2.61
CA ARG A 43 -5.26 3.53 3.42
C ARG A 43 -4.97 3.22 4.88
N GLY A 44 -5.79 2.36 5.50
CA GLY A 44 -5.61 1.99 6.90
C GLY A 44 -4.29 1.24 7.17
N THR A 45 -3.81 0.43 6.22
CA THR A 45 -2.52 -0.25 6.34
C THR A 45 -1.36 0.74 6.17
N PHE A 46 -1.48 1.70 5.26
CA PHE A 46 -0.49 2.78 5.11
C PHE A 46 -0.34 3.59 6.40
N THR A 47 -1.45 3.92 7.06
CA THR A 47 -1.43 4.65 8.34
C THR A 47 -0.69 3.87 9.41
N VAL A 48 -1.03 2.59 9.62
CA VAL A 48 -0.39 1.76 10.65
C VAL A 48 1.12 1.65 10.45
N LEU A 49 1.57 1.36 9.23
CA LEU A 49 3.00 1.22 8.94
C LEU A 49 3.75 2.56 9.06
N ALA A 50 3.11 3.66 8.65
CA ALA A 50 3.70 5.00 8.79
C ALA A 50 3.78 5.46 10.25
N ASP A 51 2.79 5.12 11.08
CA ASP A 51 2.83 5.39 12.53
C ASP A 51 3.96 4.58 13.20
N GLY A 52 4.32 3.42 12.64
CA GLY A 52 5.52 2.65 12.98
C GLY A 52 6.84 3.20 12.45
N GLY A 53 6.82 4.34 11.75
CA GLY A 53 8.01 5.02 11.25
C GLY A 53 8.48 4.61 9.85
N MET A 54 7.75 3.76 9.14
CA MET A 54 8.11 3.37 7.76
C MET A 54 7.84 4.50 6.76
N ASP A 55 8.78 4.70 5.83
CA ASP A 55 8.59 5.61 4.70
C ASP A 55 7.76 4.98 3.56
N ASP A 56 7.35 5.78 2.58
CA ASP A 56 6.53 5.31 1.45
C ASP A 56 7.19 4.17 0.66
N THR A 57 8.52 4.17 0.55
CA THR A 57 9.28 3.13 -0.16
C THR A 57 9.28 1.83 0.63
N GLU A 58 9.46 1.91 1.95
CA GLU A 58 9.40 0.79 2.87
C GLU A 58 8.00 0.18 2.92
N ILE A 59 6.96 1.01 2.99
CA ILE A 59 5.56 0.55 2.96
C ILE A 59 5.25 -0.17 1.64
N VAL A 60 5.62 0.42 0.50
CA VAL A 60 5.41 -0.22 -0.81
C VAL A 60 6.19 -1.53 -0.88
N ARG A 61 7.43 -1.58 -0.39
CA ARG A 61 8.22 -2.81 -0.34
C ARG A 61 7.55 -3.87 0.53
N TRP A 62 7.10 -3.50 1.73
CA TRP A 62 6.43 -4.41 2.66
C TRP A 62 5.19 -5.03 2.02
N LEU A 63 4.36 -4.22 1.38
CA LEU A 63 3.13 -4.67 0.70
C LEU A 63 3.37 -5.65 -0.46
N HIS A 64 4.56 -5.61 -1.08
CA HIS A 64 4.93 -6.47 -2.20
C HIS A 64 5.93 -7.57 -1.82
N THR A 65 6.33 -7.66 -0.55
CA THR A 65 7.20 -8.74 -0.07
C THR A 65 6.33 -9.95 0.30
N PRO A 66 6.61 -11.15 -0.24
CA PRO A 66 5.84 -12.33 0.12
C PRO A 66 5.92 -12.65 1.61
N ASP A 67 4.79 -13.00 2.21
CA ASP A 67 4.69 -13.42 3.61
C ASP A 67 3.90 -14.73 3.69
N GLY A 68 4.62 -15.82 3.97
CA GLY A 68 4.05 -17.17 4.08
C GLY A 68 3.20 -17.39 5.32
N THR A 69 3.10 -16.41 6.21
CA THR A 69 2.30 -16.49 7.44
C THR A 69 0.90 -15.90 7.27
N LEU A 70 0.60 -15.28 6.12
CA LEU A 70 -0.71 -14.73 5.80
C LEU A 70 -1.74 -15.83 5.46
N PRO A 71 -3.06 -15.53 5.56
CA PRO A 71 -4.13 -16.50 5.26
C PRO A 71 -4.18 -16.96 3.80
N VAL A 72 -3.55 -16.22 2.89
CA VAL A 72 -3.43 -16.56 1.46
C VAL A 72 -1.96 -16.51 1.05
N PRO A 73 -1.54 -17.36 0.09
CA PRO A 73 -0.19 -17.29 -0.44
C PRO A 73 0.01 -15.96 -1.19
N GLY A 74 1.23 -15.44 -1.12
CA GLY A 74 1.63 -14.22 -1.83
C GLY A 74 2.05 -13.12 -0.86
N THR A 75 1.62 -11.91 -1.14
CA THR A 75 2.04 -10.67 -0.46
C THR A 75 0.92 -10.12 0.43
N PRO A 76 1.23 -9.18 1.36
CA PRO A 76 0.21 -8.45 2.09
C PRO A 76 -0.81 -7.76 1.17
N LEU A 77 -0.39 -7.29 -0.01
CA LEU A 77 -1.31 -6.73 -1.00
C LEU A 77 -2.29 -7.77 -1.55
N ASP A 78 -1.83 -8.99 -1.83
CA ASP A 78 -2.70 -10.09 -2.27
C ASP A 78 -3.71 -10.46 -1.18
N ALA A 79 -3.28 -10.49 0.09
CA ALA A 79 -4.16 -10.72 1.22
C ALA A 79 -5.20 -9.61 1.40
N ILE A 80 -4.84 -8.34 1.20
CA ILE A 80 -5.80 -7.22 1.20
C ILE A 80 -6.84 -7.41 0.11
N ARG A 81 -6.43 -7.76 -1.12
CA ARG A 81 -7.33 -8.01 -2.25
C ARG A 81 -8.25 -9.20 -2.01
N ALA A 82 -7.77 -10.23 -1.33
CA ALA A 82 -8.58 -11.37 -0.92
C ALA A 82 -9.48 -11.10 0.30
N GLY A 83 -9.54 -9.86 0.79
CA GLY A 83 -10.43 -9.44 1.88
C GLY A 83 -9.85 -9.57 3.29
N PHE A 84 -8.60 -10.01 3.44
CA PHE A 84 -7.94 -10.24 4.74
C PHE A 84 -7.28 -8.98 5.33
N LYS A 85 -7.82 -7.79 5.07
CA LYS A 85 -7.27 -6.50 5.53
C LYS A 85 -7.07 -6.40 7.05
N THR A 86 -7.91 -7.08 7.85
CA THR A 86 -7.78 -7.10 9.32
C THR A 86 -6.51 -7.83 9.75
N GLU A 87 -6.24 -9.00 9.18
CA GLU A 87 -5.02 -9.77 9.47
C GLU A 87 -3.77 -9.03 8.99
N VAL A 88 -3.84 -8.41 7.81
CA VAL A 88 -2.72 -7.61 7.29
C VAL A 88 -2.41 -6.42 8.19
N ARG A 89 -3.42 -5.74 8.74
CA ARG A 89 -3.17 -4.66 9.72
C ARG A 89 -2.62 -5.18 11.04
N ARG A 90 -2.98 -6.39 11.45
CA ARG A 90 -2.36 -7.05 12.61
C ARG A 90 -0.86 -7.23 12.39
N ARG A 91 -0.45 -7.73 11.22
CA ARG A 91 0.98 -7.85 10.84
C ARG A 91 1.67 -6.50 10.76
N ALA A 92 1.01 -5.51 10.18
CA ALA A 92 1.55 -4.16 10.12
C ALA A 92 1.82 -3.57 11.51
N MET A 93 0.98 -3.85 12.50
CA MET A 93 1.23 -3.44 13.89
C MET A 93 2.41 -4.20 14.52
N GLU A 94 2.60 -5.48 14.21
CA GLU A 94 3.75 -6.26 14.71
C GLU A 94 5.09 -5.76 14.16
N GLU A 95 5.12 -5.18 12.97
CA GLU A 95 6.31 -4.60 12.36
C GLU A 95 6.57 -3.16 12.81
N ALA A 96 5.53 -2.48 13.30
CA ALA A 96 5.58 -1.08 13.74
C ALA A 96 6.11 -0.90 15.18
N PHE A 97 6.23 -1.97 15.98
CA PHE A 97 6.58 -1.94 17.40
C PHE A 97 7.58 -3.04 17.77
#